data_AF-A0A5M9MRG7-F1
#
_entry.id   AF-A0A5M9MRG7-F1
#
_cell.length_a   1.000
_cell.length_b   1.000
_cell.length_c   1.000
_cell.angle_alpha   90.00
_cell.angle_beta   90.00
_cell.angle_gamma   90.00
#
_symmetry.space_group_name_H-M   'P 1'
#
loop_
_entity.id
_entity.type
_entity.pdbx_description
1 polymer ?
#
loop_
_entity_poly.entity_id
_entity_poly.type
_entity_poly.pdbx_seq_one_letter_code
_entity_poly.pdbx_strand_id
1 'polypeptide(L)'
;MNVISVWLRPFYERITKILGIPDKIDKIEEKIRLIISFSIDEMSPIEYAKNVNVPTFIAQVPDEALTKPRDVQQIFDNIPVADKKFFWIEGTTRRWDGYTYFLRHPKQMIEWLDKQMK
;
A
#
# COMPACT_ATOMS: atom_id res chain seq x y z
N MET A 1 -2.45 12.33 1.56
CA MET A 1 -3.17 11.20 0.93
C MET A 1 -2.14 10.14 0.59
N ASN A 2 -2.06 9.07 1.38
CA ASN A 2 -1.15 7.96 1.07
C ASN A 2 -2.00 6.85 0.47
N VAL A 3 -2.13 6.85 -0.87
CA VAL A 3 -2.48 5.63 -1.58
C VAL A 3 -1.26 4.75 -1.40
N ILE A 4 -1.39 3.75 -0.56
CA ILE A 4 -0.27 2.96 -0.12
C ILE A 4 0.39 2.31 -1.35
N SER A 5 1.62 2.74 -1.59
CA SER A 5 2.51 2.31 -2.66
C SER A 5 2.72 0.81 -2.59
N VAL A 6 2.80 0.17 -3.76
CA VAL A 6 3.41 -1.15 -3.94
C VAL A 6 4.67 -1.24 -3.06
N TRP A 7 4.75 -2.18 -2.11
CA TRP A 7 6.06 -2.59 -1.58
C TRP A 7 6.60 -3.76 -2.38
N LEU A 8 7.92 -3.86 -2.38
CA LEU A 8 8.67 -4.67 -3.33
C LEU A 8 8.40 -6.17 -3.19
N ARG A 9 8.13 -6.68 -1.98
CA ARG A 9 7.89 -8.11 -1.76
C ARG A 9 6.67 -8.66 -2.53
N PRO A 10 5.42 -8.23 -2.26
CA PRO A 10 4.25 -8.76 -2.97
C PRO A 10 4.31 -8.47 -4.48
N PHE A 11 4.95 -7.37 -4.87
CA PHE A 11 5.20 -7.06 -6.27
C PHE A 11 6.09 -8.10 -6.95
N TYR A 12 7.29 -8.35 -6.42
CA TYR A 12 8.20 -9.32 -7.02
C TYR A 12 7.66 -10.74 -6.92
N GLU A 13 7.00 -11.13 -5.83
CA GLU A 13 6.30 -12.42 -5.74
C GLU A 13 5.26 -12.60 -6.84
N ARG A 14 4.48 -11.54 -7.13
CA ARG A 14 3.46 -11.60 -8.17
C ARG A 14 4.08 -11.62 -9.57
N ILE A 15 5.03 -10.73 -9.84
CA ILE A 15 5.66 -10.60 -11.15
C ILE A 15 6.45 -11.86 -11.49
N THR A 16 7.21 -12.44 -10.55
CA THR A 16 7.93 -13.69 -10.81
C THR A 16 6.97 -14.85 -11.10
N LYS A 17 5.82 -14.91 -10.42
CA LYS A 17 4.77 -15.88 -10.73
C LYS A 17 4.18 -15.68 -12.13
N ILE A 18 3.92 -14.44 -12.54
CA ILE A 18 3.42 -14.11 -13.88
C ILE A 18 4.44 -14.49 -14.96
N LEU A 19 5.73 -14.25 -14.69
CA LEU A 19 6.83 -14.56 -15.61
C LEU A 19 7.26 -16.04 -15.60
N GLY A 20 6.66 -16.88 -14.74
CA GLY A 20 7.00 -18.30 -14.65
C GLY A 20 8.36 -18.59 -13.98
N ILE A 21 8.88 -17.65 -13.19
CA ILE A 21 10.18 -17.72 -12.50
C ILE A 21 10.09 -17.49 -10.98
N PRO A 22 9.13 -18.12 -10.26
CA PRO A 22 8.90 -17.85 -8.84
C PRO A 22 10.11 -18.15 -7.93
N ASP A 23 11.03 -19.00 -8.38
CA ASP A 23 12.27 -19.39 -7.69
C ASP A 23 13.38 -18.32 -7.76
N LYS A 24 13.16 -17.20 -8.45
CA LYS A 24 14.18 -16.16 -8.65
C LYS A 24 14.12 -15.00 -7.66
N ILE A 25 13.20 -15.03 -6.69
CA ILE A 25 13.02 -13.93 -5.72
C ILE A 25 14.33 -13.64 -4.97
N ASP A 26 15.03 -14.67 -4.49
CA ASP A 26 16.29 -14.47 -3.74
C ASP A 26 17.37 -13.79 -4.57
N LYS A 27 17.46 -14.12 -5.87
CA LYS A 27 18.41 -13.47 -6.80
C LYS A 27 18.02 -12.03 -7.08
N ILE A 28 16.73 -11.73 -7.12
CA ILE A 28 16.23 -10.35 -7.28
C ILE A 28 16.56 -9.55 -6.02
N GLU A 29 16.30 -10.11 -4.84
CA GLU A 29 16.62 -9.50 -3.55
C GLU A 29 18.13 -9.23 -3.40
N GLU A 30 18.99 -10.18 -3.80
CA GLU A 30 20.43 -9.98 -3.84
C GLU A 30 20.83 -8.78 -4.72
N LYS A 31 20.28 -8.70 -5.93
CA LYS A 31 20.56 -7.58 -6.86
C LYS A 31 20.07 -6.25 -6.32
N ILE A 32 18.88 -6.22 -5.73
CA ILE A 32 18.34 -5.01 -5.09
C ILE A 32 19.28 -4.57 -3.97
N ARG A 33 19.68 -5.48 -3.08
CA ARG A 33 20.62 -5.19 -2.00
C ARG A 33 21.96 -4.67 -2.53
N LEU A 34 22.47 -5.20 -3.65
CA LEU A 34 23.71 -4.67 -4.25
C LEU A 34 23.57 -3.25 -4.79
N ILE A 35 22.38 -2.83 -5.24
CA ILE A 35 22.14 -1.50 -5.82
C ILE A 35 21.85 -0.46 -4.74
N ILE A 36 21.02 -0.81 -3.75
CA ILE A 36 20.49 0.15 -2.77
C ILE A 36 20.89 -0.15 -1.32
N SER A 37 21.64 -1.24 -1.08
CA SER A 37 22.11 -1.69 0.25
C SER A 37 21.04 -2.12 1.25
N PHE A 38 19.75 -2.07 0.90
CA PHE A 38 18.64 -2.54 1.73
C PHE A 38 18.05 -3.85 1.21
N SER A 39 17.64 -4.72 2.13
CA SER A 39 16.80 -5.89 1.84
C SER A 39 15.37 -5.48 1.46
N ILE A 40 14.63 -6.41 0.86
CA ILE A 40 13.23 -6.17 0.49
C ILE A 40 12.38 -5.90 1.74
N ASP A 41 12.67 -6.60 2.84
CA ASP A 41 11.92 -6.47 4.10
C ASP A 41 12.20 -5.15 4.82
N GLU A 42 13.44 -4.64 4.77
CA GLU A 42 13.79 -3.32 5.33
C GLU A 42 13.08 -2.17 4.62
N MET A 43 12.61 -2.38 3.40
CA MET A 43 11.81 -1.38 2.66
C MET A 43 10.31 -1.52 2.88
N SER A 44 9.87 -2.48 3.69
CA SER A 44 8.45 -2.66 4.00
C SER A 44 7.95 -1.51 4.88
N PRO A 45 6.85 -0.81 4.50
CA PRO A 45 6.29 0.24 5.33
C PRO A 45 5.56 -0.28 6.58
N ILE A 46 5.31 -1.59 6.69
CA ILE A 46 4.59 -2.22 7.80
C ILE A 46 5.22 -1.85 9.15
N GLU A 47 6.53 -2.01 9.28
CA GLU A 47 7.25 -1.74 10.53
C GLU A 47 7.39 -0.24 10.82
N TYR A 48 7.32 0.61 9.81
CA TYR A 48 7.43 2.06 9.94
C TYR A 48 6.09 2.77 10.14
N ALA A 49 4.96 2.08 9.90
CA ALA A 49 3.62 2.60 10.10
C ALA A 49 3.40 3.10 11.54
N LYS A 50 4.08 2.49 12.53
CA LYS A 50 4.08 2.94 13.93
C LYS A 50 4.60 4.36 14.15
N ASN A 51 5.35 4.91 13.20
CA ASN A 51 5.90 6.26 13.27
C ASN A 51 4.97 7.32 12.66
N VAL A 52 3.80 6.93 12.15
CA VAL A 52 2.83 7.86 11.57
C VAL A 52 2.06 8.55 12.70
N ASN A 53 2.43 9.82 12.96
CA ASN A 53 1.88 10.62 14.05
C ASN A 53 0.89 11.70 13.58
N VAL A 54 0.40 11.61 12.33
CA VAL A 54 -0.53 12.58 11.74
C VAL A 54 -1.83 11.90 11.33
N PRO A 55 -2.95 12.63 11.28
CA PRO A 55 -4.22 12.08 10.81
C PRO A 55 -4.07 11.43 9.44
N THR A 56 -4.54 10.19 9.30
CA THR A 56 -4.26 9.37 8.12
C THR A 56 -5.51 8.74 7.53
N PHE A 57 -5.72 8.96 6.24
CA PHE A 57 -6.77 8.29 5.47
C PHE A 57 -6.12 7.39 4.41
N ILE A 58 -6.32 6.08 4.55
CA ILE A 58 -5.91 5.04 3.60
C ILE A 58 -7.12 4.58 2.80
N ALA A 59 -6.97 4.54 1.48
CA ALA A 59 -7.93 3.92 0.57
C ALA A 59 -7.20 2.96 -0.38
N GLN A 60 -7.79 1.79 -0.62
CA GLN A 60 -7.17 0.75 -1.44
C GLN A 60 -8.20 -0.13 -2.14
N VAL A 61 -7.87 -0.63 -3.33
CA VAL A 61 -8.65 -1.67 -4.01
C VAL A 61 -8.21 -3.03 -3.45
N PRO A 62 -9.11 -3.83 -2.83
CA PRO A 62 -8.72 -5.08 -2.18
C PRO A 62 -8.23 -6.13 -3.19
N ASP A 63 -8.88 -6.23 -4.34
CA ASP A 63 -8.61 -7.29 -5.34
C ASP A 63 -7.63 -6.87 -6.44
N GLU A 64 -6.79 -5.85 -6.19
CA GLU A 64 -5.82 -5.42 -7.18
C GLU A 64 -4.63 -6.38 -7.29
N ALA A 65 -4.03 -6.44 -8.47
CA ALA A 65 -3.12 -7.52 -8.84
C ALA A 65 -1.81 -7.60 -8.03
N LEU A 66 -1.35 -6.50 -7.41
CA LEU A 66 0.03 -6.35 -6.92
C LEU A 66 0.17 -6.15 -5.40
N THR A 67 -0.92 -6.13 -4.64
CA THR A 67 -0.89 -5.96 -3.17
C THR A 67 -1.74 -7.03 -2.51
N LYS A 68 -1.39 -7.38 -1.26
CA LYS A 68 -2.20 -8.28 -0.43
C LYS A 68 -3.06 -7.45 0.52
N PRO A 69 -4.39 -7.64 0.59
CA PRO A 69 -5.25 -6.92 1.53
C PRO A 69 -4.78 -6.98 2.98
N ARG A 70 -4.26 -8.14 3.40
CA ARG A 70 -3.70 -8.35 4.74
C ARG A 70 -2.61 -7.34 5.10
N ASP A 71 -1.67 -7.11 4.19
CA ASP A 71 -0.52 -6.24 4.43
C ASP A 71 -0.98 -4.78 4.61
N VAL A 72 -1.97 -4.36 3.83
CA VAL A 72 -2.58 -3.02 3.92
C VAL A 72 -3.33 -2.85 5.24
N GLN A 73 -4.07 -3.87 5.66
CA GLN A 73 -4.72 -3.89 6.97
C GLN A 73 -3.69 -3.80 8.11
N GLN A 74 -2.60 -4.56 8.02
CA GLN A 74 -1.52 -4.52 9.02
C GLN A 74 -0.88 -3.14 9.13
N ILE A 75 -0.69 -2.42 8.00
CA ILE A 75 -0.21 -1.03 8.04
C ILE A 75 -1.22 -0.13 8.75
N PHE A 76 -2.50 -0.23 8.38
CA PHE A 76 -3.54 0.58 9.01
C PHE A 76 -3.60 0.34 10.52
N ASP A 77 -3.51 -0.92 10.95
CA ASP A 77 -3.53 -1.32 12.35
C ASP A 77 -2.31 -0.78 13.11
N ASN A 78 -1.12 -0.82 12.50
CA ASN A 78 0.13 -0.34 13.08
C ASN A 78 0.20 1.19 13.26
N ILE A 79 -0.63 1.97 12.57
CA ILE A 79 -0.66 3.43 12.75
C ILE A 79 -1.24 3.76 14.14
N PRO A 80 -0.52 4.48 15.02
CA PRO A 80 -0.93 4.67 16.42
C PRO A 80 -1.98 5.77 16.60
N VAL A 81 -2.15 6.68 15.64
CA VAL A 81 -3.10 7.79 15.79
C VAL A 81 -4.53 7.29 15.82
N ALA A 82 -5.34 7.84 16.73
CA ALA A 82 -6.77 7.57 16.80
C ALA A 82 -7.52 8.13 15.57
N ASP A 83 -7.06 9.27 15.05
CA ASP A 83 -7.65 9.88 13.86
C ASP A 83 -7.11 9.25 12.59
N LYS A 84 -7.53 8.01 12.34
CA LYS A 84 -7.26 7.27 11.12
C LYS A 84 -8.55 6.74 10.50
N LYS A 85 -8.59 6.73 9.18
CA LYS A 85 -9.71 6.20 8.39
C LYS A 85 -9.19 5.19 7.36
N PHE A 86 -9.94 4.12 7.19
CA PHE A 86 -9.69 3.10 6.19
C PHE A 86 -10.89 2.97 5.24
N PHE A 87 -10.65 2.75 3.95
CA PHE A 87 -11.70 2.55 2.95
C PHE A 87 -11.28 1.55 1.85
N TRP A 88 -12.05 0.47 1.71
CA TRP A 88 -11.91 -0.44 0.56
C TRP A 88 -12.68 0.09 -0.64
N ILE A 89 -12.01 0.17 -1.79
CA ILE A 89 -12.60 0.51 -3.08
C ILE A 89 -13.02 -0.79 -3.75
N GLU A 90 -14.26 -1.20 -3.51
CA GLU A 90 -14.81 -2.46 -4.02
C GLU A 90 -15.31 -2.35 -5.46
N GLY A 91 -15.58 -3.50 -6.10
CA GLY A 91 -16.14 -3.57 -7.45
C GLY A 91 -15.14 -3.38 -8.60
N THR A 92 -13.84 -3.40 -8.30
CA THR A 92 -12.76 -3.36 -9.31
C THR A 92 -11.57 -4.18 -8.89
N THR A 93 -10.82 -4.68 -9.87
CA THR A 93 -9.50 -5.32 -9.70
C THR A 93 -8.37 -4.45 -10.26
N ARG A 94 -8.72 -3.27 -10.82
CA ARG A 94 -7.76 -2.40 -11.49
C ARG A 94 -7.18 -1.42 -10.49
N ARG A 95 -5.86 -1.47 -10.33
CA ARG A 95 -5.10 -0.52 -9.52
C ARG A 95 -5.40 0.95 -9.86
N TRP A 96 -5.57 1.25 -11.15
CA TRP A 96 -5.84 2.61 -11.65
C TRP A 96 -7.17 3.20 -11.18
N ASP A 97 -8.15 2.35 -10.86
CA ASP A 97 -9.40 2.83 -10.26
C ASP A 97 -9.16 3.32 -8.83
N GLY A 98 -8.20 2.74 -8.10
CA GLY A 98 -7.75 3.25 -6.80
C GLY A 98 -7.24 4.69 -6.88
N TYR A 99 -6.40 5.00 -7.87
CA TYR A 99 -5.84 6.35 -8.06
C TYR A 99 -6.88 7.39 -8.49
N THR A 100 -7.92 6.96 -9.20
CA THR A 100 -8.94 7.87 -9.77
C THR A 100 -10.24 7.91 -8.98
N TYR A 101 -10.40 7.07 -7.95
CA TYR A 101 -11.64 6.92 -7.19
C TYR A 101 -12.17 8.25 -6.65
N PHE A 102 -11.33 9.04 -5.97
CA PHE A 102 -11.76 10.32 -5.39
C PHE A 102 -11.96 11.44 -6.42
N LEU A 103 -11.49 11.28 -7.67
CA LEU A 103 -11.87 12.18 -8.76
C LEU A 103 -13.34 11.96 -9.17
N ARG A 104 -13.82 10.71 -9.10
CA ARG A 104 -15.19 10.32 -9.43
C ARG A 104 -16.14 10.40 -8.24
N HIS A 105 -15.63 10.18 -7.03
CA HIS A 105 -16.38 10.13 -5.78
C HIS A 105 -15.73 11.03 -4.69
N PRO A 106 -15.73 12.36 -4.87
CA PRO A 106 -14.94 13.27 -4.04
C PRO A 106 -15.48 13.45 -2.62
N LYS A 107 -16.78 13.24 -2.40
CA LYS A 107 -17.49 13.55 -1.15
C LYS A 107 -16.75 13.11 0.11
N GLN A 108 -16.36 11.84 0.17
CA GLN A 108 -15.69 11.27 1.34
C GLN A 108 -14.31 11.88 1.62
N MET A 109 -13.58 12.29 0.57
CA MET A 109 -12.28 12.95 0.73
C MET A 109 -12.45 14.40 1.20
N ILE A 110 -13.44 15.12 0.66
CA ILE A 110 -13.78 16.48 1.09
C ILE A 110 -14.17 16.48 2.57
N GLU A 111 -15.08 15.59 2.99
CA GLU A 111 -15.49 15.46 4.40
C GLU A 111 -14.31 15.14 5.33
N TRP A 112 -13.37 14.32 4.87
CA TRP A 112 -12.14 14.04 5.62
C TRP A 112 -11.28 15.30 5.76
N LEU A 113 -11.01 16.03 4.67
CA LEU A 113 -10.20 17.24 4.69
C LEU A 113 -10.85 18.34 5.54
N ASP A 114 -12.17 18.55 5.41
CA ASP A 114 -12.93 19.52 6.21
C ASP A 114 -12.87 19.20 7.72
N LYS A 115 -12.76 17.93 8.10
CA LYS A 115 -12.54 17.53 9.49
C LYS A 115 -11.12 17.90 9.97
N GLN A 116 -10.11 17.70 9.13
CA GLN A 116 -8.70 17.85 9.50
C GLN A 116 -8.16 19.27 9.40
N MET A 117 -8.76 20.13 8.56
CA MET A 117 -8.29 21.48 8.26
C MET A 117 -9.01 22.57 9.09
N LYS A 118 -9.53 22.21 10.27
CA LYS A 118 -10.15 23.16 11.20
C LYS A 118 -9.13 23.84 12.10
#